data_AF-A0A498RF65-F1
#
_entry.id   AF-A0A498RF65-F1
#
_cell.length_a   1.000
_cell.length_b   1.000
_cell.length_c   1.000
_cell.angle_alpha   90.00
_cell.angle_beta   90.00
_cell.angle_gamma   90.00
#
_symmetry.space_group_name_H-M   'P 1'
#
loop_
_entity.id
_entity.type
_entity.pdbx_description
1 polymer ?
#
loop_
_entity_poly.entity_id
_entity_poly.type
_entity_poly.pdbx_seq_one_letter_code
_entity_poly.pdbx_strand_id
1 'polypeptide(L)'
;MKKDEMTEKNEMLLHELDGLVNDIKEGIWSGGDELEQVAQSIQTEMEHVETVLDKLAQEMAVSRTGIQELAAREAESQAGLREQTDQGNGCLPAVEAAYKTVLEDQVQLAVAKERDFYLQRNYGELQARLAELRERKSQMAALTSRMGRLVDNVRCMVELADKVQALVQSQSFGFKVIMAQEEERRRVAREMHDGPAQAMANVIFLAEVCEKLIELDTGRAKEELHELRQQILGCLNETRKIIFDLRPMALDDLGLIPTVKRIADILKERKGIKVSVKPLGHAEKLESHIEIGLFR
;
A
#
# COMPACT_ATOMS: atom_id res chain seq x y z
N MET A 1 -17.27 7.45 -27.28
CA MET A 1 -18.53 7.50 -26.51
C MET A 1 -18.55 6.46 -25.39
N LYS A 2 -18.92 5.18 -25.60
CA LYS A 2 -18.97 4.20 -24.48
C LYS A 2 -17.64 3.89 -23.77
N LYS A 3 -16.52 4.08 -24.47
CA LYS A 3 -15.17 3.81 -23.93
C LYS A 3 -14.67 4.97 -23.06
N ASP A 4 -14.95 6.20 -23.47
CA ASP A 4 -14.55 7.43 -22.77
C ASP A 4 -15.32 7.59 -21.45
N GLU A 5 -16.64 7.35 -21.45
CA GLU A 5 -17.49 7.33 -20.24
C GLU A 5 -17.01 6.30 -19.21
N MET A 6 -16.46 5.18 -19.66
CA MET A 6 -16.02 4.09 -18.78
C MET A 6 -14.65 4.40 -18.14
N THR A 7 -13.77 5.11 -18.85
CA THR A 7 -12.52 5.64 -18.28
C THR A 7 -12.78 6.75 -17.27
N GLU A 8 -13.67 7.69 -17.58
CA GLU A 8 -14.00 8.82 -16.70
C GLU A 8 -14.66 8.33 -15.39
N LYS A 9 -15.53 7.32 -15.49
CA LYS A 9 -16.16 6.68 -14.33
C LYS A 9 -15.16 5.89 -13.47
N ASN A 10 -14.14 5.29 -14.09
CA ASN A 10 -13.07 4.60 -13.37
C ASN A 10 -12.11 5.57 -12.66
N GLU A 11 -11.78 6.71 -13.28
CA GLU A 11 -10.98 7.77 -12.64
C GLU A 11 -11.71 8.37 -11.44
N MET A 12 -13.02 8.60 -11.56
CA MET A 12 -13.85 9.11 -10.45
C MET A 12 -13.92 8.11 -9.28
N LEU A 13 -14.08 6.80 -9.58
CA LEU A 13 -14.05 5.74 -8.57
C LEU A 13 -12.70 5.61 -7.86
N LEU A 14 -11.58 5.80 -8.58
CA LEU A 14 -10.24 5.78 -7.99
C LEU A 14 -10.05 6.96 -7.03
N HIS A 15 -10.50 8.15 -7.40
CA HIS A 15 -10.44 9.33 -6.54
C HIS A 15 -11.32 9.19 -5.28
N GLU A 16 -12.50 8.57 -5.39
CA GLU A 16 -13.33 8.23 -4.23
C GLU A 16 -12.66 7.19 -3.33
N LEU A 17 -11.96 6.22 -3.90
CA LEU A 17 -11.23 5.19 -3.16
C LEU A 17 -10.04 5.78 -2.38
N ASP A 18 -9.28 6.68 -3.00
CA ASP A 18 -8.17 7.39 -2.36
C ASP A 18 -8.65 8.28 -1.21
N GLY A 19 -9.80 8.95 -1.38
CA GLY A 19 -10.47 9.70 -0.32
C GLY A 19 -10.83 8.81 0.87
N LEU A 20 -11.52 7.69 0.61
CA LEU A 20 -11.89 6.71 1.64
C LEU A 20 -10.68 6.13 2.38
N VAL A 21 -9.59 5.86 1.67
CA VAL A 21 -8.35 5.36 2.26
C VAL A 21 -7.71 6.40 3.17
N ASN A 22 -7.71 7.68 2.78
CA ASN A 22 -7.18 8.75 3.60
C ASN A 22 -8.07 9.01 4.83
N ASP A 23 -9.39 9.00 4.68
CA ASP A 23 -10.32 9.13 5.81
C ASP A 23 -10.15 8.00 6.83
N ILE A 24 -9.97 6.75 6.34
CA ILE A 24 -9.68 5.60 7.20
C ILE A 24 -8.31 5.74 7.88
N LYS A 25 -7.29 6.24 7.19
CA LYS A 25 -5.98 6.52 7.80
C LYS A 25 -6.12 7.57 8.90
N GLU A 26 -6.71 8.72 8.61
CA GLU A 26 -6.86 9.80 9.59
C GLU A 26 -7.67 9.36 10.80
N GLY A 27 -8.78 8.65 10.60
CA GLY A 27 -9.60 8.13 11.70
C GLY A 27 -8.90 7.10 12.57
N ILE A 28 -8.06 6.23 11.99
CA ILE A 28 -7.29 5.27 12.78
C ILE A 28 -6.13 5.94 13.52
N TRP A 29 -5.50 6.96 12.92
CA TRP A 29 -4.43 7.72 13.58
C TRP A 29 -4.97 8.55 14.75
N SER A 30 -6.08 9.27 14.56
CA SER A 30 -6.71 10.02 15.66
C SER A 30 -7.18 9.08 16.78
N GLY A 31 -7.77 7.92 16.42
CA GLY A 31 -8.15 6.92 17.41
C GLY A 31 -6.95 6.31 18.15
N GLY A 32 -5.80 6.19 17.47
CA GLY A 32 -4.53 5.77 18.09
C GLY A 32 -4.06 6.76 19.16
N ASP A 33 -4.06 8.05 18.83
CA ASP A 33 -3.68 9.13 19.76
C ASP A 33 -4.62 9.20 20.97
N GLU A 34 -5.93 9.04 20.75
CA GLU A 34 -6.92 8.98 21.84
C GLU A 34 -6.68 7.78 22.77
N LEU A 35 -6.39 6.60 22.22
CA LEU A 35 -6.07 5.41 23.01
C LEU A 35 -4.78 5.59 23.81
N GLU A 36 -3.77 6.24 23.24
CA GLU A 36 -2.51 6.56 23.91
C GLU A 36 -2.74 7.49 25.11
N GLN A 37 -3.56 8.54 24.92
CA GLN A 37 -3.91 9.48 26.00
C GLN A 37 -4.63 8.78 27.16
N VAL A 38 -5.61 7.92 26.86
CA VAL A 38 -6.32 7.17 27.91
C VAL A 38 -5.39 6.18 28.59
N ALA A 39 -4.49 5.52 27.86
CA ALA A 39 -3.50 4.62 28.44
C ALA A 39 -2.54 5.35 29.41
N GLN A 40 -2.10 6.58 29.06
CA GLN A 40 -1.31 7.44 29.95
C GLN A 40 -2.09 7.87 31.19
N SER A 41 -3.38 8.19 31.04
CA SER A 41 -4.25 8.52 32.17
C SER A 41 -4.44 7.33 33.13
N ILE A 42 -4.62 6.11 32.60
CA ILE A 42 -4.72 4.91 33.44
C ILE A 42 -3.39 4.64 34.15
N GLN A 43 -2.27 4.83 33.46
CA GLN A 43 -0.94 4.64 34.04
C GLN A 43 -0.69 5.58 35.24
N THR A 44 -1.02 6.86 35.09
CA THR A 44 -0.86 7.85 36.16
C THR A 44 -1.81 7.58 37.34
N GLU A 45 -3.05 7.15 37.09
CA GLU A 45 -3.96 6.71 38.16
C GLU A 45 -3.41 5.48 38.90
N MET A 46 -2.87 4.48 38.19
CA MET A 46 -2.26 3.29 38.79
C MET A 46 -1.09 3.67 39.71
N GLU A 47 -0.18 4.52 39.25
CA GLU A 47 0.96 5.00 40.04
C GLU A 47 0.52 5.73 41.31
N HIS A 48 -0.55 6.53 41.22
CA HIS A 48 -1.14 7.21 42.36
C HIS A 48 -1.72 6.21 43.38
N VAL A 49 -2.51 5.25 42.92
CA VAL A 49 -3.12 4.20 43.77
C VAL A 49 -2.04 3.34 44.44
N GLU A 50 -0.99 2.95 43.72
CA GLU A 50 0.15 2.21 44.26
C GLU A 50 0.84 3.00 45.37
N THR A 51 1.07 4.31 45.16
CA THR A 51 1.66 5.19 46.18
C THR A 51 0.79 5.27 47.44
N VAL A 52 -0.54 5.33 47.31
CA VAL A 52 -1.48 5.37 48.45
C VAL A 52 -1.50 4.03 49.17
N LEU A 53 -1.48 2.92 48.44
CA LEU A 53 -1.41 1.57 49.02
C LEU A 53 -0.13 1.39 49.84
N ASP A 54 1.02 1.87 49.37
CA ASP A 54 2.28 1.81 50.12
C ASP A 54 2.20 2.60 51.43
N LYS A 55 1.60 3.80 51.41
CA LYS A 55 1.38 4.59 52.63
C LYS A 55 0.44 3.89 53.61
N LEU A 56 -0.67 3.35 53.13
CA LEU A 56 -1.61 2.58 53.96
C LEU A 56 -0.96 1.33 54.54
N ALA A 57 -0.12 0.63 53.78
CA ALA A 57 0.62 -0.53 54.28
C ALA A 57 1.58 -0.15 55.42
N GLN A 58 2.25 1.01 55.32
CA GLN A 58 3.09 1.54 56.40
C GLN A 58 2.24 1.92 57.64
N GLU A 59 1.11 2.59 57.45
CA GLU A 59 0.19 2.94 58.54
C GLU A 59 -0.38 1.69 59.24
N MET A 60 -0.77 0.67 58.47
CA MET A 60 -1.23 -0.62 59.00
C MET A 60 -0.14 -1.33 59.79
N ALA A 61 1.12 -1.29 59.34
CA ALA A 61 2.24 -1.88 60.07
C ALA A 61 2.42 -1.18 61.44
N VAL A 62 2.39 0.16 61.47
CA VAL A 62 2.47 0.94 62.71
C VAL A 62 1.28 0.65 63.63
N SER A 63 0.06 0.62 63.07
CA SER A 63 -1.18 0.32 63.81
C SER A 63 -1.13 -1.07 64.44
N ARG A 64 -0.66 -2.08 63.70
CA ARG A 64 -0.52 -3.46 64.18
C ARG A 64 0.48 -3.56 65.34
N THR A 65 1.62 -2.88 65.26
CA THR A 65 2.60 -2.82 66.35
C THR A 65 1.99 -2.13 67.58
N GLY A 66 1.30 -1.00 67.39
CA GLY A 66 0.63 -0.29 68.49
C GLY A 66 -0.48 -1.13 69.18
N ILE A 67 -1.24 -1.92 68.42
CA ILE A 67 -2.21 -2.87 68.98
C ILE A 67 -1.52 -3.95 69.82
N GLN A 68 -0.35 -4.45 69.39
CA GLN A 68 0.40 -5.44 70.15
C GLN A 68 0.90 -4.86 71.49
N GLU A 69 1.42 -3.64 71.48
CA GLU A 69 1.86 -2.92 72.69
C GLU A 69 0.70 -2.65 73.66
N LEU A 70 -0.43 -2.13 73.15
CA LEU A 70 -1.62 -1.88 73.96
C LEU A 70 -2.22 -3.18 74.52
N ALA A 71 -2.20 -4.27 73.75
CA ALA A 71 -2.64 -5.58 74.23
C ALA A 71 -1.72 -6.14 75.33
N ALA A 72 -0.40 -5.94 75.22
CA ALA A 72 0.53 -6.32 76.26
C ALA A 72 0.30 -5.51 77.55
N ARG A 73 0.15 -4.19 77.42
CA ARG A 73 -0.13 -3.28 78.53
C ARG A 73 -1.46 -3.61 79.22
N GLU A 74 -2.50 -3.91 78.45
CA GLU A 74 -3.81 -4.31 78.99
C GLU A 74 -3.72 -5.63 79.77
N ALA A 75 -2.95 -6.60 79.29
CA ALA A 75 -2.69 -7.85 80.00
C ALA A 75 -1.92 -7.63 81.32
N GLU A 76 -0.92 -6.75 81.33
CA GLU A 76 -0.19 -6.35 82.53
C GLU A 76 -1.09 -5.64 83.55
N SER A 77 -1.86 -4.64 83.11
CA SER A 77 -2.84 -3.91 83.93
C SER A 77 -3.90 -4.85 84.52
N GLN A 78 -4.39 -5.82 83.74
CA GLN A 78 -5.32 -6.85 84.23
C GLN A 78 -4.69 -7.79 85.27
N ALA A 79 -3.46 -8.24 85.05
CA ALA A 79 -2.74 -9.09 85.99
C ALA A 79 -2.50 -8.38 87.32
N GLY A 80 -2.08 -7.11 87.29
CA GLY A 80 -1.90 -6.28 88.48
C GLY A 80 -3.20 -6.05 89.25
N LEU A 81 -4.33 -5.85 88.56
CA LEU A 81 -5.65 -5.76 89.21
C LEU A 81 -6.01 -7.08 89.91
N ARG A 82 -5.80 -8.23 89.26
CA ARG A 82 -6.08 -9.57 89.83
C ARG A 82 -5.28 -9.82 91.10
N GLU A 83 -3.98 -9.53 91.09
CA GLU A 83 -3.12 -9.68 92.27
C GLU A 83 -3.58 -8.80 93.44
N GLN A 84 -4.03 -7.56 93.19
CA GLN A 84 -4.54 -6.65 94.23
C GLN A 84 -5.90 -7.10 94.81
N THR A 85 -6.77 -7.71 94.00
CA THR A 85 -8.04 -8.30 94.48
C THR A 85 -7.84 -9.61 95.24
N ASP A 86 -6.89 -10.46 94.84
CA ASP A 86 -6.64 -11.76 95.48
C ASP A 86 -5.93 -11.63 96.84
N GLN A 87 -5.12 -10.59 97.05
CA GLN A 87 -4.37 -10.38 98.31
C GLN A 87 -5.22 -9.84 99.47
N GLY A 88 -6.49 -9.51 99.28
CA GLY A 88 -7.42 -9.12 100.35
C GLY A 88 -7.07 -7.85 101.16
N ASN A 89 -5.99 -7.13 100.79
CA ASN A 89 -5.39 -6.02 101.54
C ASN A 89 -5.41 -4.68 100.77
N GLY A 90 -6.19 -4.56 99.70
CA GLY A 90 -6.27 -3.36 98.88
C GLY A 90 -7.02 -2.21 99.55
N CYS A 91 -6.40 -1.03 99.66
CA CYS A 91 -7.09 0.20 100.02
C CYS A 91 -8.09 0.57 98.90
N LEU A 92 -9.35 0.88 99.22
CA LEU A 92 -10.43 1.16 98.24
C LEU A 92 -10.03 2.10 97.07
N PRO A 93 -9.29 3.21 97.31
CA PRO A 93 -8.84 4.13 96.25
C PRO A 93 -7.82 3.52 95.29
N ALA A 94 -7.01 2.55 95.75
CA ALA A 94 -6.00 1.89 94.91
C ALA A 94 -6.64 0.93 93.91
N VAL A 95 -7.68 0.21 94.34
CA VAL A 95 -8.47 -0.69 93.48
C VAL A 95 -9.28 0.10 92.44
N GLU A 96 -9.89 1.23 92.85
CA GLU A 96 -10.59 2.12 91.92
C GLU A 96 -9.65 2.71 90.85
N ALA A 97 -8.43 3.10 91.24
CA ALA A 97 -7.43 3.59 90.30
C ALA A 97 -6.97 2.48 89.32
N ALA A 98 -6.74 1.26 89.81
CA ALA A 98 -6.36 0.13 88.96
C ALA A 98 -7.48 -0.26 87.97
N TYR A 99 -8.75 -0.25 88.40
CA TYR A 99 -9.89 -0.49 87.53
C TYR A 99 -10.03 0.56 86.43
N LYS A 100 -9.80 1.84 86.77
CA LYS A 100 -9.81 2.93 85.79
C LYS A 100 -8.72 2.78 84.73
N THR A 101 -7.50 2.38 85.13
CA THR A 101 -6.40 2.11 84.19
C THR A 101 -6.72 0.96 83.23
N VAL A 102 -7.30 -0.15 83.73
CA VAL A 102 -7.73 -1.27 82.88
C VAL A 102 -8.79 -0.82 81.87
N LEU A 103 -9.78 -0.03 82.32
CA LEU A 103 -10.83 0.49 81.43
C LEU A 103 -10.25 1.43 80.36
N GLU A 104 -9.30 2.29 80.73
CA GLU A 104 -8.60 3.18 79.79
C GLU A 104 -7.80 2.39 78.74
N ASP A 105 -7.03 1.37 79.15
CA ASP A 105 -6.27 0.50 78.24
C ASP A 105 -7.20 -0.30 77.30
N GLN A 106 -8.35 -0.79 77.80
CA GLN A 106 -9.37 -1.48 77.00
C GLN A 106 -9.99 -0.58 75.94
N VAL A 107 -10.33 0.66 76.29
CA VAL A 107 -10.88 1.64 75.34
C VAL A 107 -9.86 1.98 74.26
N GLN A 108 -8.59 2.23 74.63
CA GLN A 108 -7.53 2.53 73.68
C GLN A 108 -7.28 1.35 72.72
N LEU A 109 -7.25 0.12 73.24
CA LEU A 109 -7.11 -1.08 72.43
C LEU A 109 -8.29 -1.27 71.46
N ALA A 110 -9.52 -1.03 71.92
CA ALA A 110 -10.71 -1.12 71.07
C ALA A 110 -10.68 -0.09 69.93
N VAL A 111 -10.34 1.17 70.22
CA VAL A 111 -10.20 2.24 69.21
C VAL A 111 -9.09 1.90 68.20
N ALA A 112 -7.95 1.39 68.66
CA ALA A 112 -6.85 0.99 67.78
C ALA A 112 -7.24 -0.15 66.85
N LYS A 113 -7.95 -1.17 67.36
CA LYS A 113 -8.47 -2.29 66.56
C LYS A 113 -9.48 -1.85 65.50
N GLU A 114 -10.40 -0.95 65.84
CA GLU A 114 -11.36 -0.40 64.89
C GLU A 114 -10.67 0.39 63.76
N ARG A 115 -9.65 1.18 64.13
CA ARG A 115 -8.84 1.92 63.14
C ARG A 115 -8.07 0.96 62.21
N ASP A 116 -7.48 -0.10 62.74
CA ASP A 116 -6.79 -1.12 61.92
C ASP A 116 -7.75 -1.84 60.97
N PHE A 117 -8.96 -2.16 61.44
CA PHE A 117 -10.01 -2.72 60.59
C PHE A 117 -10.38 -1.78 59.42
N TYR A 118 -10.53 -0.49 59.70
CA TYR A 118 -10.78 0.52 58.66
C TYR A 118 -9.64 0.61 57.65
N LEU A 119 -8.38 0.63 58.11
CA LEU A 119 -7.21 0.66 57.24
C LEU A 119 -7.14 -0.60 56.36
N GLN A 120 -7.37 -1.79 56.93
CA GLN A 120 -7.40 -3.06 56.20
C GLN A 120 -8.47 -3.08 55.12
N ARG A 121 -9.67 -2.60 55.43
CA ARG A 121 -10.78 -2.51 54.47
C ARG A 121 -10.43 -1.59 53.31
N ASN A 122 -9.97 -0.38 53.61
CA ASN A 122 -9.59 0.60 52.57
C ASN A 122 -8.46 0.08 51.69
N TYR A 123 -7.46 -0.57 52.29
CA TYR A 123 -6.37 -1.21 51.56
C TYR A 123 -6.90 -2.28 50.60
N GLY A 124 -7.83 -3.13 51.04
CA GLY A 124 -8.49 -4.13 50.20
C GLY A 124 -9.30 -3.52 49.04
N GLU A 125 -10.06 -2.46 49.30
CA GLU A 125 -10.83 -1.74 48.26
C GLU A 125 -9.91 -1.11 47.20
N LEU A 126 -8.80 -0.48 47.61
CA LEU A 126 -7.80 0.09 46.71
C LEU A 126 -7.04 -0.99 45.92
N GLN A 127 -6.74 -2.14 46.52
CA GLN A 127 -6.14 -3.27 45.81
C GLN A 127 -7.06 -3.82 44.71
N ALA A 128 -8.36 -3.96 45.00
CA ALA A 128 -9.35 -4.38 44.01
C ALA A 128 -9.44 -3.38 42.84
N ARG A 129 -9.45 -2.07 43.16
CA ARG A 129 -9.43 -1.01 42.14
C ARG A 129 -8.17 -1.04 41.28
N LEU A 130 -7.00 -1.29 41.88
CA LEU A 130 -5.75 -1.41 41.14
C LEU A 130 -5.76 -2.60 40.17
N ALA A 131 -6.32 -3.73 40.60
CA ALA A 131 -6.49 -4.89 39.72
C ALA A 131 -7.41 -4.58 38.53
N GLU A 132 -8.49 -3.85 38.75
CA GLU A 132 -9.39 -3.40 37.68
C GLU A 132 -8.70 -2.45 36.69
N LEU A 133 -7.91 -1.48 37.18
CA LEU A 133 -7.14 -0.58 36.32
C LEU A 133 -6.10 -1.33 35.47
N ARG A 134 -5.42 -2.33 36.05
CA ARG A 134 -4.47 -3.19 35.32
C ARG A 134 -5.16 -3.96 34.19
N GLU A 135 -6.34 -4.50 34.45
CA GLU A 135 -7.12 -5.22 33.43
C GLU A 135 -7.57 -4.27 32.31
N ARG A 136 -8.09 -3.08 32.65
CA ARG A 136 -8.44 -2.06 31.63
C ARG A 136 -7.23 -1.67 30.77
N LYS A 137 -6.05 -1.48 31.38
CA LYS A 137 -4.81 -1.20 30.64
C LYS A 137 -4.45 -2.31 29.65
N SER A 138 -4.55 -3.57 30.07
CA SER A 138 -4.31 -4.74 29.22
C SER A 138 -5.26 -4.76 28.01
N GLN A 139 -6.55 -4.48 28.24
CA GLN A 139 -7.55 -4.42 27.18
C GLN A 139 -7.26 -3.31 26.17
N MET A 140 -6.82 -2.12 26.62
CA MET A 140 -6.42 -1.04 25.71
C MET A 140 -5.21 -1.43 24.85
N ALA A 141 -4.18 -2.04 25.45
CA ALA A 141 -3.02 -2.51 24.70
C ALA A 141 -3.40 -3.52 23.60
N ALA A 142 -4.36 -4.41 23.89
CA ALA A 142 -4.89 -5.35 22.90
C ALA A 142 -5.65 -4.64 21.76
N LEU A 143 -6.42 -3.59 22.07
CA LEU A 143 -7.10 -2.76 21.06
C LEU A 143 -6.11 -2.00 20.17
N THR A 144 -5.10 -1.36 20.76
CA THR A 144 -4.03 -0.67 20.01
C THR A 144 -3.33 -1.63 19.05
N SER A 145 -3.01 -2.84 19.51
CA SER A 145 -2.41 -3.88 18.66
C SER A 145 -3.33 -4.31 17.50
N ARG A 146 -4.65 -4.43 17.75
CA ARG A 146 -5.63 -4.75 16.70
C ARG A 146 -5.75 -3.63 15.67
N MET A 147 -5.77 -2.37 16.10
CA MET A 147 -5.80 -1.21 15.20
C MET A 147 -4.53 -1.13 14.35
N GLY A 148 -3.35 -1.34 14.93
CA GLY A 148 -2.09 -1.39 14.18
C GLY A 148 -2.12 -2.39 13.02
N ARG A 149 -2.64 -3.60 13.25
CA ARG A 149 -2.81 -4.60 12.18
C ARG A 149 -3.78 -4.16 11.08
N LEU A 150 -4.86 -3.46 11.43
CA LEU A 150 -5.80 -2.94 10.43
C LEU A 150 -5.14 -1.88 9.54
N VAL A 151 -4.32 -1.00 10.12
CA VAL A 151 -3.53 -0.02 9.35
C VAL A 151 -2.58 -0.72 8.39
N ASP A 152 -1.82 -1.70 8.86
CA ASP A 152 -0.89 -2.44 8.01
C ASP A 152 -1.60 -3.18 6.88
N ASN A 153 -2.77 -3.76 7.13
CA ASN A 153 -3.59 -4.41 6.11
C ASN A 153 -4.09 -3.42 5.06
N VAL A 154 -4.63 -2.27 5.47
CA VAL A 154 -5.09 -1.23 4.55
C VAL A 154 -3.93 -0.71 3.70
N ARG A 155 -2.76 -0.47 4.31
CA ARG A 155 -1.54 -0.08 3.58
C ARG A 155 -1.17 -1.13 2.53
N CYS A 156 -1.16 -2.40 2.90
CA CYS A 156 -0.82 -3.50 1.99
C CYS A 156 -1.83 -3.65 0.83
N MET A 157 -3.13 -3.44 1.08
CA MET A 157 -4.15 -3.50 0.03
C MET A 157 -3.97 -2.39 -1.01
N VAL A 158 -3.61 -1.18 -0.59
CA VAL A 158 -3.34 -0.06 -1.51
C VAL A 158 -2.12 -0.35 -2.39
N GLU A 159 -1.00 -0.78 -1.79
CA GLU A 159 0.21 -1.15 -2.54
C GLU A 159 -0.04 -2.30 -3.53
N LEU A 160 -0.91 -3.25 -3.18
CA LEU A 160 -1.30 -4.34 -4.06
C LEU A 160 -2.17 -3.86 -5.22
N ALA A 161 -3.11 -2.95 -4.97
CA ALA A 161 -3.96 -2.37 -6.00
C ALA A 161 -3.11 -1.65 -7.07
N ASP A 162 -2.12 -0.85 -6.66
CA ASP A 162 -1.19 -0.17 -7.58
C ASP A 162 -0.43 -1.16 -8.46
N LYS A 163 0.09 -2.24 -7.86
CA LYS A 163 0.80 -3.29 -8.61
C LYS A 163 -0.10 -4.01 -9.60
N VAL A 164 -1.33 -4.34 -9.21
CA VAL A 164 -2.31 -4.98 -10.09
C VAL A 164 -2.64 -4.05 -11.26
N GLN A 165 -2.85 -2.77 -11.00
CA GLN A 165 -3.13 -1.78 -12.04
C GLN A 165 -1.98 -1.68 -13.04
N ALA A 166 -0.73 -1.62 -12.56
CA ALA A 166 0.45 -1.59 -13.42
C ALA A 166 0.57 -2.85 -14.30
N LEU A 167 0.28 -4.04 -13.76
CA LEU A 167 0.28 -5.29 -14.51
C LEU A 167 -0.82 -5.31 -15.59
N VAL A 168 -2.03 -4.87 -15.27
CA VAL A 168 -3.15 -4.79 -16.22
C VAL A 168 -2.83 -3.82 -17.35
N GLN A 169 -2.28 -2.65 -17.04
CA GLN A 169 -1.86 -1.68 -18.05
C GLN A 169 -0.78 -2.26 -18.97
N SER A 170 0.25 -2.88 -18.41
CA SER A 170 1.34 -3.52 -19.16
C SER A 170 0.84 -4.63 -20.08
N GLN A 171 -0.03 -5.51 -19.58
CA GLN A 171 -0.62 -6.58 -20.37
C GLN A 171 -1.50 -6.04 -21.51
N SER A 172 -2.29 -5.01 -21.24
CA SER A 172 -3.11 -4.35 -22.26
C SER A 172 -2.27 -3.70 -23.36
N PHE A 173 -1.12 -3.13 -23.01
CA PHE A 173 -0.18 -2.55 -23.96
C PHE A 173 0.45 -3.65 -24.83
N GLY A 174 0.92 -4.74 -24.22
CA GLY A 174 1.47 -5.89 -24.94
C GLY A 174 0.46 -6.47 -25.95
N PHE A 175 -0.82 -6.62 -25.55
CA PHE A 175 -1.87 -7.09 -26.45
C PHE A 175 -2.11 -6.11 -27.62
N LYS A 176 -2.13 -4.80 -27.37
CA LYS A 176 -2.27 -3.79 -28.44
C LYS A 176 -1.11 -3.85 -29.44
N VAL A 177 0.12 -4.02 -28.95
CA VAL A 177 1.31 -4.16 -29.82
C VAL A 177 1.20 -5.41 -30.70
N ILE A 178 0.81 -6.55 -30.13
CA ILE A 178 0.60 -7.80 -30.89
C ILE A 178 -0.49 -7.62 -31.95
N MET A 179 -1.62 -7.02 -31.57
CA MET A 179 -2.73 -6.78 -32.50
C MET A 179 -2.34 -5.84 -33.65
N ALA A 180 -1.61 -4.76 -33.36
CA ALA A 180 -1.11 -3.84 -34.37
C ALA A 180 -0.11 -4.54 -35.31
N GLN A 181 0.78 -5.39 -34.77
CA GLN A 181 1.72 -6.17 -35.58
C GLN A 181 1.01 -7.18 -36.49
N GLU A 182 -0.04 -7.84 -35.98
CA GLU A 182 -0.83 -8.81 -36.74
C GLU A 182 -1.66 -8.13 -37.85
N GLU A 183 -2.24 -6.97 -37.56
CA GLU A 183 -2.95 -6.16 -38.56
C GLU A 183 -2.00 -5.69 -39.67
N GLU A 184 -0.79 -5.27 -39.32
CA GLU A 184 0.24 -4.89 -40.28
C GLU A 184 0.69 -6.09 -41.14
N ARG A 185 0.90 -7.26 -40.52
CA ARG A 185 1.21 -8.50 -41.28
C ARG A 185 0.12 -8.84 -42.28
N ARG A 186 -1.16 -8.72 -41.90
CA ARG A 186 -2.30 -8.96 -42.80
C ARG A 186 -2.39 -7.93 -43.92
N ARG A 187 -2.10 -6.65 -43.63
CA ARG A 187 -2.03 -5.60 -44.67
C ARG A 187 -0.96 -5.94 -45.70
N VAL A 188 0.24 -6.25 -45.23
CA VAL A 188 1.40 -6.57 -46.09
C VAL A 188 1.14 -7.82 -46.92
N ALA A 189 0.59 -8.89 -46.33
CA ALA A 189 0.25 -10.10 -47.06
C ALA A 189 -0.73 -9.84 -48.21
N ARG A 190 -1.74 -8.98 -47.99
CA ARG A 190 -2.68 -8.56 -49.05
C ARG A 190 -2.00 -7.74 -50.14
N GLU A 191 -1.19 -6.75 -49.78
CA GLU A 191 -0.46 -5.92 -50.76
C GLU A 191 0.53 -6.76 -51.60
N MET A 192 1.19 -7.75 -51.01
CA MET A 192 2.07 -8.67 -51.73
C MET A 192 1.31 -9.63 -52.65
N HIS A 193 0.14 -10.09 -52.23
CA HIS A 193 -0.69 -10.99 -53.02
C HIS A 193 -1.32 -10.26 -54.22
N ASP A 194 -1.97 -9.12 -53.98
CA ASP A 194 -2.78 -8.43 -54.99
C ASP A 194 -1.93 -7.67 -56.01
N GLY A 195 -0.71 -7.23 -55.65
CA GLY A 195 0.19 -6.54 -56.57
C GLY A 195 1.20 -7.50 -57.23
N PRO A 196 2.35 -7.78 -56.59
CA PRO A 196 3.43 -8.54 -57.20
C PRO A 196 3.06 -9.96 -57.63
N ALA A 197 2.39 -10.75 -56.78
CA ALA A 197 2.10 -12.15 -57.11
C ALA A 197 1.12 -12.28 -58.29
N GLN A 198 0.08 -11.45 -58.32
CA GLN A 198 -0.88 -11.44 -59.42
C GLN A 198 -0.25 -10.92 -60.73
N ALA A 199 0.60 -9.89 -60.67
CA ALA A 199 1.33 -9.40 -61.83
C ALA A 199 2.32 -10.45 -62.39
N MET A 200 3.01 -11.21 -61.53
CA MET A 200 3.90 -12.30 -61.96
C MET A 200 3.13 -13.43 -62.66
N ALA A 201 1.92 -13.77 -62.20
CA ALA A 201 1.07 -14.74 -62.89
C ALA A 201 0.71 -14.28 -64.31
N ASN A 202 0.39 -13.00 -64.49
CA ASN A 202 0.10 -12.42 -65.81
C ASN A 202 1.34 -12.44 -66.73
N VAL A 203 2.52 -12.16 -66.19
CA VAL A 203 3.79 -12.22 -66.92
C VAL A 203 4.07 -13.63 -67.45
N ILE A 204 3.82 -14.67 -66.64
CA ILE A 204 3.97 -16.08 -67.08
C ILE A 204 3.02 -16.39 -68.24
N PHE A 205 1.75 -16.01 -68.12
CA PHE A 205 0.76 -16.23 -69.18
C PHE A 205 1.14 -15.53 -70.50
N LEU A 206 1.54 -14.27 -70.46
CA LEU A 206 1.95 -13.51 -71.63
C LEU A 206 3.24 -14.06 -72.27
N ALA A 207 4.17 -14.58 -71.46
CA ALA A 207 5.36 -15.25 -71.97
C ALA A 207 5.01 -16.52 -72.77
N GLU A 208 4.08 -17.35 -72.29
CA GLU A 208 3.58 -18.52 -73.02
C GLU A 208 2.87 -18.13 -74.34
N VAL A 209 2.15 -17.02 -74.36
CA VAL A 209 1.51 -16.46 -75.57
C VAL A 209 2.57 -16.02 -76.59
N CYS A 210 3.62 -15.33 -76.12
CA CYS A 210 4.75 -14.92 -76.97
C CYS A 210 5.46 -16.14 -77.59
N GLU A 211 5.71 -17.19 -76.81
CA GLU A 211 6.35 -18.42 -77.31
C GLU A 211 5.54 -19.06 -78.45
N LYS A 212 4.21 -19.14 -78.30
CA LYS A 212 3.33 -19.67 -79.35
C LYS A 212 3.27 -18.76 -80.59
N LEU A 213 3.32 -17.44 -80.41
CA LEU A 213 3.24 -16.48 -81.52
C LEU A 213 4.53 -16.40 -82.34
N ILE A 214 5.69 -16.71 -81.77
CA ILE A 214 6.98 -16.68 -82.49
C ILE A 214 6.97 -17.59 -83.73
N GLU A 215 6.27 -18.73 -83.68
CA GLU A 215 6.17 -19.65 -84.81
C GLU A 215 5.11 -19.25 -85.86
N LEU A 216 4.13 -18.42 -85.48
CA LEU A 216 2.96 -18.08 -86.29
C LEU A 216 3.03 -16.67 -86.89
N ASP A 217 3.44 -15.67 -86.10
CA ASP A 217 3.51 -14.26 -86.47
C ASP A 217 4.56 -13.54 -85.60
N THR A 218 5.76 -13.43 -86.14
CA THR A 218 6.91 -12.80 -85.46
C THR A 218 6.75 -11.30 -85.23
N GLY A 219 5.90 -10.62 -86.01
CA GLY A 219 5.61 -9.20 -85.82
C GLY A 219 4.80 -8.97 -84.56
N ARG A 220 3.69 -9.69 -84.43
CA ARG A 220 2.83 -9.66 -83.24
C ARG A 220 3.54 -10.17 -81.99
N ALA A 221 4.38 -11.20 -82.11
CA ALA A 221 5.19 -11.68 -81.00
C ALA A 221 6.12 -10.59 -80.42
N LYS A 222 6.69 -9.72 -81.26
CA LYS A 222 7.53 -8.60 -80.80
C LYS A 222 6.74 -7.53 -80.05
N GLU A 223 5.50 -7.27 -80.44
CA GLU A 223 4.62 -6.30 -79.75
C GLU A 223 4.24 -6.81 -78.36
N GLU A 224 3.81 -8.06 -78.25
CA GLU A 224 3.51 -8.72 -76.97
C GLU A 224 4.74 -8.78 -76.04
N LEU A 225 5.94 -9.06 -76.58
CA LEU A 225 7.18 -9.02 -75.79
C LEU A 225 7.51 -7.62 -75.26
N HIS A 226 7.15 -6.58 -76.00
CA HIS A 226 7.32 -5.19 -75.55
C HIS A 226 6.36 -4.87 -74.40
N GLU A 227 5.09 -5.26 -74.52
CA GLU A 227 4.10 -5.07 -73.45
C GLU A 227 4.48 -5.85 -72.19
N LEU A 228 4.91 -7.11 -72.35
CA LEU A 228 5.43 -7.95 -71.27
C LEU A 228 6.56 -7.25 -70.51
N ARG A 229 7.52 -6.67 -71.23
CA ARG A 229 8.63 -5.92 -70.63
C ARG A 229 8.13 -4.72 -69.81
N GLN A 230 7.15 -3.97 -70.31
CA GLN A 230 6.59 -2.84 -69.56
C GLN A 230 5.86 -3.29 -68.29
N GLN A 231 5.10 -4.39 -68.35
CA GLN A 231 4.42 -4.95 -67.18
C GLN A 231 5.40 -5.45 -66.11
N ILE A 232 6.49 -6.12 -66.51
CA ILE A 232 7.56 -6.54 -65.58
C ILE A 232 8.18 -5.32 -64.88
N LEU A 233 8.48 -4.26 -65.64
CA LEU A 233 9.03 -3.03 -65.06
C LEU A 233 8.05 -2.35 -64.09
N GLY A 234 6.74 -2.38 -64.38
CA GLY A 234 5.68 -1.93 -63.48
C GLY A 234 5.66 -2.73 -62.16
N CYS A 235 5.58 -4.06 -62.26
CA CYS A 235 5.58 -4.98 -61.11
C CYS A 235 6.84 -4.82 -60.23
N LEU A 236 8.01 -4.63 -60.85
CA LEU A 236 9.26 -4.39 -60.12
C LEU A 236 9.21 -3.07 -59.34
N ASN A 237 8.62 -2.02 -59.90
CA ASN A 237 8.46 -0.74 -59.22
C ASN A 237 7.45 -0.80 -58.06
N GLU A 238 6.35 -1.53 -58.23
CA GLU A 238 5.38 -1.77 -57.15
C GLU A 238 5.99 -2.58 -56.00
N THR A 239 6.73 -3.63 -56.32
CA THR A 239 7.45 -4.44 -55.33
C THR A 239 8.47 -3.59 -54.55
N ARG A 240 9.24 -2.76 -55.25
CA ARG A 240 10.19 -1.82 -54.61
C ARG A 240 9.50 -0.82 -53.70
N LYS A 241 8.30 -0.38 -54.05
CA LYS A 241 7.49 0.53 -53.22
C LYS A 241 7.03 -0.16 -51.94
N ILE A 242 6.51 -1.39 -52.03
CA ILE A 242 6.11 -2.19 -50.87
C ILE A 242 7.32 -2.43 -49.93
N ILE A 243 8.49 -2.77 -50.48
CA ILE A 243 9.72 -2.93 -49.69
C ILE A 243 10.10 -1.63 -48.97
N PHE A 244 10.04 -0.49 -49.66
CA PHE A 244 10.33 0.82 -49.07
C PHE A 244 9.35 1.17 -47.94
N ASP A 245 8.05 0.91 -48.14
CA ASP A 245 7.00 1.18 -47.14
C ASP A 245 7.13 0.25 -45.92
N LEU A 246 7.64 -0.97 -46.10
CA LEU A 246 7.93 -1.92 -45.02
C LEU A 246 9.17 -1.56 -44.21
N ARG A 247 10.28 -1.29 -44.91
CA ARG A 247 11.57 -0.93 -44.33
C ARG A 247 12.36 -0.09 -45.33
N PRO A 248 12.51 1.22 -45.10
CA PRO A 248 13.35 2.06 -45.95
C PRO A 248 14.81 1.69 -45.72
N MET A 249 15.43 0.95 -46.65
CA MET A 249 16.84 0.56 -46.53
C MET A 249 17.79 1.77 -46.41
N ALA A 250 17.39 2.92 -46.96
CA ALA A 250 18.10 4.19 -46.77
C ALA A 250 18.18 4.62 -45.29
N LEU A 251 17.22 4.19 -44.46
CA LEU A 251 17.24 4.45 -43.02
C LEU A 251 18.35 3.64 -42.34
N ASP A 252 18.51 2.38 -42.72
CA ASP A 252 19.54 1.49 -42.18
C ASP A 252 20.96 1.91 -42.65
N ASP A 253 21.10 2.32 -43.92
CA ASP A 253 22.39 2.64 -44.53
C ASP A 253 22.83 4.11 -44.33
N LEU A 254 21.88 5.06 -44.33
CA LEU A 254 22.16 6.50 -44.33
C LEU A 254 21.60 7.22 -43.09
N GLY A 255 20.73 6.57 -42.31
CA GLY A 255 20.10 7.15 -41.13
C GLY A 255 18.86 8.00 -41.42
N LEU A 256 18.26 8.55 -40.37
CA LEU A 256 16.98 9.27 -40.41
C LEU A 256 17.00 10.52 -41.31
N ILE A 257 17.99 11.40 -41.14
CA ILE A 257 18.02 12.70 -41.83
C ILE A 257 18.10 12.56 -43.36
N PRO A 258 19.01 11.74 -43.95
CA PRO A 258 19.03 11.53 -45.39
C PRO A 258 17.77 10.89 -45.92
N THR A 259 17.15 9.98 -45.16
CA THR A 259 15.91 9.29 -45.56
C THR A 259 14.73 10.27 -45.62
N VAL A 260 14.59 11.17 -44.64
CA VAL A 260 13.54 12.23 -44.64
C VAL A 260 13.75 13.22 -45.79
N LYS A 261 15.00 13.62 -46.09
CA LYS A 261 15.31 14.46 -47.25
C LYS A 261 14.91 13.80 -48.57
N ARG A 262 15.18 12.50 -48.70
CA ARG A 262 14.78 11.72 -49.88
C ARG A 262 13.26 11.67 -50.08
N ILE A 263 12.48 11.58 -49.01
CA ILE A 263 11.01 11.71 -49.10
C ILE A 263 10.60 13.08 -49.62
N ALA A 264 11.21 14.16 -49.10
CA ALA A 264 10.94 15.52 -49.55
C ALA A 264 11.21 15.68 -51.06
N ASP A 265 12.28 15.06 -51.56
CA ASP A 265 12.60 15.04 -52.99
C ASP A 265 11.58 14.24 -53.81
N ILE A 266 11.16 13.06 -53.34
CA ILE A 266 10.12 12.25 -54.00
C ILE A 266 8.78 12.98 -54.06
N LEU A 267 8.38 13.68 -52.99
CA LEU A 267 7.16 14.49 -52.96
C LEU A 267 7.21 15.66 -53.94
N LYS A 268 8.39 16.25 -54.11
CA LYS A 268 8.64 17.29 -55.10
C LYS A 268 8.53 16.76 -56.52
N GLU A 269 9.16 15.62 -56.82
CA GLU A 269 9.13 15.00 -58.15
C GLU A 269 7.74 14.51 -58.55
N ARG A 270 7.02 13.86 -57.63
CA ARG A 270 5.72 13.22 -57.95
C ARG A 270 4.52 14.13 -57.82
N LYS A 271 4.52 15.04 -56.84
CA LYS A 271 3.36 15.88 -56.50
C LYS A 271 3.63 17.37 -56.72
N GLY A 272 4.84 17.77 -57.10
CA GLY A 272 5.22 19.17 -57.27
C GLY A 272 5.35 19.96 -55.96
N ILE A 273 5.30 19.28 -54.80
CA ILE A 273 5.31 19.94 -53.48
C ILE A 273 6.77 20.22 -53.08
N LYS A 274 7.13 21.50 -52.90
CA LYS A 274 8.45 21.88 -52.41
C LYS A 274 8.51 21.75 -50.88
N VAL A 275 9.24 20.76 -50.39
CA VAL A 275 9.50 20.55 -48.96
C VAL A 275 10.98 20.82 -48.68
N SER A 276 11.29 21.57 -47.61
CA SER A 276 12.67 21.86 -47.17
C SER A 276 12.92 21.25 -45.80
N VAL A 277 13.95 20.42 -45.68
CA VAL A 277 14.31 19.72 -44.44
C VAL A 277 15.60 20.33 -43.88
N LYS A 278 15.51 20.95 -42.70
CA LYS A 278 16.64 21.56 -41.99
C LYS A 278 16.83 20.88 -40.63
N PRO A 279 17.84 20.02 -40.46
CA PRO A 279 18.16 19.46 -39.15
C PRO A 279 18.69 20.57 -38.23
N LEU A 280 18.27 20.56 -36.97
CA LEU A 280 18.74 21.47 -35.91
C LEU A 280 19.54 20.66 -34.90
N GLY A 281 20.72 21.14 -34.51
CA GLY A 281 21.60 20.46 -33.55
C GLY A 281 22.55 19.43 -34.18
N HIS A 282 23.17 18.60 -33.33
CA HIS A 282 24.05 17.51 -33.74
C HIS A 282 23.26 16.21 -33.90
N ALA A 283 23.46 15.52 -35.03
CA ALA A 283 22.84 14.23 -35.29
C ALA A 283 23.65 13.12 -34.59
N GLU A 284 23.07 12.53 -33.54
CA GLU A 284 23.56 11.30 -32.95
C GLU A 284 22.84 10.10 -33.57
N LYS A 285 23.53 8.95 -33.65
CA LYS A 285 22.97 7.72 -34.18
C LYS A 285 22.04 7.11 -33.12
N LEU A 286 20.76 7.01 -33.43
CA LEU A 286 19.77 6.44 -32.53
C LEU A 286 19.73 4.92 -32.70
N GLU A 287 19.15 4.20 -31.72
CA GLU A 287 18.86 2.79 -31.91
C GLU A 287 17.86 2.60 -33.06
N SER A 288 18.08 1.59 -33.91
CA SER A 288 17.32 1.37 -35.15
C SER A 288 15.80 1.35 -34.94
N HIS A 289 15.33 0.79 -33.81
CA HIS A 289 13.90 0.74 -33.50
C HIS A 289 13.29 2.14 -33.20
N ILE A 290 14.09 3.08 -32.67
CA ILE A 290 13.67 4.48 -32.44
C ILE A 290 13.67 5.25 -33.77
N GLU A 291 14.67 5.05 -34.63
CA GLU A 291 14.73 5.70 -35.94
C GLU A 291 13.56 5.29 -36.83
N ILE A 292 13.21 3.99 -36.84
CA ILE A 292 12.05 3.47 -37.56
C ILE A 292 10.75 4.05 -36.98
N GLY A 293 10.66 4.18 -35.65
CA GLY A 293 9.49 4.76 -34.97
C GLY A 293 9.29 6.25 -35.29
N LEU A 294 10.37 7.04 -35.36
CA LEU A 294 10.33 8.46 -35.72
C LEU A 294 10.07 8.71 -37.21
N PHE A 295 10.48 7.77 -38.05
CA PHE A 295 10.30 7.86 -39.50
C PHE A 295 8.85 7.60 -39.95
N ARG A 296 8.14 6.71 -39.24
CA ARG A 296 6.75 6.33 -39.51
C ARG A 296 5.76 7.39 -39.04
#